data_AF-A0A7W3NTM3-F1
#
_entry.id   AF-A0A7W3NTM3-F1
#
_cell.length_a   1.000
_cell.length_b   1.000
_cell.length_c   1.000
_cell.angle_alpha   90.00
_cell.angle_beta   90.00
_cell.angle_gamma   90.00
#
_symmetry.space_group_name_H-M   'P 1'
#
loop_
_entity.id
_entity.type
_entity.pdbx_description
1 polymer ?
#
loop_
_entity_poly.entity_id
_entity_poly.type
_entity_poly.pdbx_seq_one_letter_code
_entity_poly.pdbx_strand_id
1 'polypeptide(L)'
;MTRTSGSAPRPGRATARSRSARILGSGFELAPACDIVVVAEHAVFALPKVERCLVAGVGGMFRTASRLPFNAAMDHLLTHREFSAQRGYELGLASEVVPA
;
A
#
# COMPACT_ATOMS: atom_id res chain seq x y z
N MET A 1 13.95 -11.21 26.26
CA MET A 1 14.02 -9.73 26.29
C MET A 1 13.66 -9.20 24.91
N THR A 2 12.36 -9.10 24.63
CA THR A 2 11.80 -8.66 23.34
C THR A 2 11.54 -7.16 23.38
N ARG A 3 12.25 -6.39 22.55
CA ARG A 3 12.12 -4.93 22.49
C ARG A 3 10.88 -4.54 21.68
N THR A 4 9.72 -4.45 22.32
CA THR A 4 8.53 -3.79 21.77
C THR A 4 8.66 -2.27 21.92
N SER A 5 9.56 -1.63 21.15
CA SER A 5 9.59 -0.17 21.10
C SER A 5 8.53 0.34 20.12
N GLY A 6 7.27 0.38 20.56
CA GLY A 6 6.22 1.15 19.91
C GLY A 6 6.47 2.64 20.13
N SER A 7 7.28 3.26 19.27
CA SER A 7 7.42 4.72 19.27
C SER A 7 6.23 5.34 18.54
N ALA A 8 5.41 6.12 19.24
CA ALA A 8 4.33 6.89 18.63
C ALA A 8 4.86 7.77 17.47
N PRO A 9 4.12 7.90 16.35
CA PRO A 9 4.54 8.70 15.22
C PRO A 9 4.65 10.18 15.62
N ARG A 10 5.81 10.79 15.32
CA ARG A 10 6.05 12.23 15.53
C ARG A 10 5.13 13.04 14.62
N PRO A 11 4.67 14.23 15.04
CA PRO A 11 3.83 15.08 14.19
C PRO A 11 4.55 15.37 12.87
N GLY A 12 3.93 14.96 11.76
CA GLY A 12 4.49 15.05 10.41
C GLY A 12 4.92 13.74 9.75
N ARG A 13 4.82 12.58 10.43
CA ARG A 13 5.08 11.26 9.84
C ARG A 13 3.80 10.42 9.80
N ALA A 14 3.29 10.14 8.60
CA ALA A 14 2.15 9.25 8.41
C ALA A 14 2.62 7.79 8.30
N THR A 15 2.31 6.99 9.31
CA THR A 15 2.61 5.55 9.35
C THR A 15 1.34 4.75 9.12
N ALA A 16 1.32 3.87 8.12
CA ALA A 16 0.24 2.91 7.93
C ALA A 16 0.68 1.49 8.31
N ARG A 17 -0.18 0.79 9.07
CA ARG A 17 -0.01 -0.62 9.42
C ARG A 17 -1.28 -1.38 9.07
N SER A 18 -1.17 -2.41 8.22
CA SER A 18 -2.28 -3.30 7.92
C SER A 18 -2.03 -4.70 8.43
N ARG A 19 -2.99 -5.23 9.20
CA ARG A 19 -3.08 -6.66 9.59
C ARG A 19 -4.11 -7.44 8.77
N SER A 20 -4.87 -6.75 7.93
CA SER A 20 -5.92 -7.35 7.13
C SER A 20 -5.32 -8.09 5.94
N ALA A 21 -5.88 -9.26 5.62
CA ALA A 21 -5.47 -10.06 4.47
C ALA A 21 -5.61 -9.32 3.13
N ARG A 22 -6.46 -8.28 3.04
CA ARG A 22 -6.71 -7.52 1.81
C ARG A 22 -6.72 -6.02 2.10
N ILE A 23 -5.93 -5.27 1.34
CA ILE A 23 -5.79 -3.82 1.34
C ILE A 23 -6.44 -3.32 0.04
N LEU A 24 -7.70 -2.89 0.14
CA LEU A 24 -8.54 -2.55 -1.00
C LEU A 24 -8.95 -1.07 -0.99
N GLY A 25 -9.18 -0.52 -2.18
CA GLY A 25 -9.81 0.80 -2.35
C GLY A 25 -9.03 1.91 -1.65
N SER A 26 -9.68 2.66 -0.75
CA SER A 26 -9.03 3.77 -0.03
C SER A 26 -7.80 3.33 0.78
N GLY A 27 -7.76 2.11 1.30
CA GLY A 27 -6.58 1.59 2.01
C GLY A 27 -5.36 1.43 1.08
N PHE A 28 -5.60 1.06 -0.17
CA PHE A 28 -4.56 1.03 -1.21
C PHE A 28 -4.13 2.43 -1.61
N GLU A 29 -5.08 3.37 -1.77
CA GLU A 29 -4.78 4.75 -2.19
C GLU A 29 -4.01 5.54 -1.13
N LEU A 30 -4.19 5.20 0.15
CA LEU A 30 -3.48 5.84 1.26
C LEU A 30 -2.06 5.30 1.44
N ALA A 31 -1.78 4.05 1.09
CA ALA A 31 -0.45 3.47 1.21
C ALA A 31 0.66 4.32 0.53
N PRO A 32 0.53 4.75 -0.74
CA PRO A 32 1.54 5.62 -1.36
C PRO A 32 1.54 7.06 -0.83
N ALA A 33 0.55 7.45 -0.01
CA ALA A 33 0.55 8.73 0.69
C ALA A 33 1.29 8.68 2.03
N CYS A 34 1.55 7.48 2.57
CA CYS A 34 2.27 7.30 3.83
C CYS A 34 3.79 7.40 3.63
N ASP A 35 4.47 7.93 4.64
CA ASP A 35 5.94 7.95 4.66
C ASP A 35 6.49 6.54 4.86
N ILE A 36 5.84 5.78 5.75
CA ILE A 36 6.23 4.42 6.13
C ILE A 36 5.00 3.52 6.00
N VAL A 37 5.16 2.41 5.27
CA VAL A 37 4.12 1.40 5.07
C VAL A 37 4.64 0.06 5.57
N VAL A 38 3.97 -0.50 6.58
CA VAL A 38 4.26 -1.83 7.12
C VAL A 38 3.07 -2.74 6.86
N VAL A 39 3.32 -3.89 6.25
CA VAL A 39 2.25 -4.83 5.88
C VAL A 39 2.49 -6.23 6.42
N ALA A 40 1.42 -6.93 6.78
CA ALA A 40 1.52 -8.34 7.14
C ALA A 40 1.84 -9.21 5.91
N GLU A 41 2.54 -10.33 6.09
CA GLU A 41 2.97 -11.22 5.00
C GLU A 41 1.81 -11.78 4.14
N HIS A 42 0.63 -11.96 4.74
CA HIS A 42 -0.58 -12.44 4.08
C HIS A 42 -1.42 -11.31 3.45
N ALA A 43 -0.94 -10.07 3.49
CA ALA A 43 -1.68 -8.95 2.90
C ALA A 43 -1.64 -9.00 1.36
N VAL A 44 -2.76 -8.63 0.75
CA VAL A 44 -2.93 -8.51 -0.70
C VAL A 44 -3.40 -7.12 -1.04
N PHE A 45 -2.77 -6.48 -2.02
CA PHE A 45 -3.11 -5.14 -2.49
C PHE A 45 -3.94 -5.20 -3.77
N ALA A 46 -5.01 -4.41 -3.85
CA ALA A 46 -5.74 -4.21 -5.11
C ALA A 46 -6.54 -2.90 -5.12
N LEU A 47 -6.77 -2.33 -6.31
CA LEU A 47 -7.59 -1.12 -6.50
C LEU A 47 -8.88 -1.42 -7.29
N PRO A 48 -10.00 -1.81 -6.65
CA PRO A 48 -11.21 -2.31 -7.31
C PRO A 48 -12.11 -1.18 -7.85
N LYS A 49 -11.51 -0.05 -8.25
CA LYS A 49 -12.24 1.10 -8.77
C LYS A 49 -12.40 1.03 -10.29
N VAL A 50 -11.40 0.53 -11.00
CA VAL A 50 -11.47 0.36 -12.46
C VAL A 50 -12.54 -0.66 -12.87
N GLU A 51 -12.75 -1.72 -12.09
CA GLU A 51 -13.87 -2.65 -12.29
C GLU A 51 -15.25 -1.97 -12.24
N ARG A 52 -15.35 -0.82 -11.56
CA ARG A 52 -16.58 -0.04 -11.41
C ARG A 52 -16.60 1.20 -12.29
N CYS A 53 -15.69 1.32 -13.25
CA CYS A 53 -15.50 2.54 -14.06
C CYS A 53 -15.29 3.81 -13.20
N LEU A 54 -14.69 3.66 -12.02
CA LEU A 54 -14.42 4.74 -11.08
C LEU A 54 -12.93 5.10 -11.06
N VAL A 55 -12.67 6.39 -10.80
CA VAL A 55 -11.33 6.95 -10.64
C VAL A 55 -10.90 6.91 -9.16
N ALA A 56 -9.61 6.70 -8.90
CA ALA A 56 -9.03 6.76 -7.55
C ALA A 56 -8.98 8.20 -7.03
N GLY A 57 -10.10 8.63 -6.42
CA GLY A 57 -10.32 10.00 -5.96
C GLY A 57 -9.53 10.47 -4.73
N VAL A 58 -8.82 9.59 -4.01
CA VAL A 58 -7.97 9.99 -2.85
C VAL A 58 -6.52 10.28 -3.33
N GLY A 59 -6.35 10.57 -4.62
CA GLY A 59 -5.04 10.78 -5.24
C GLY A 59 -4.27 9.48 -5.46
N GLY A 60 -4.92 8.32 -5.35
CA GLY A 60 -4.29 7.02 -5.55
C GLY A 60 -3.62 6.87 -6.92
N MET A 61 -4.18 7.45 -7.98
CA MET A 61 -3.54 7.40 -9.31
C MET A 61 -2.23 8.18 -9.35
N PHE A 62 -2.26 9.43 -8.90
CA PHE A 62 -1.08 10.32 -8.95
C PHE A 62 0.03 9.86 -8.00
N ARG A 63 -0.35 9.44 -6.78
CA ARG A 63 0.61 9.00 -5.76
C ARG A 63 1.18 7.62 -6.09
N THR A 64 0.39 6.69 -6.61
CA THR A 64 0.92 5.37 -7.02
C THR A 64 1.86 5.51 -8.22
N ALA A 65 1.50 6.32 -9.23
CA ALA A 65 2.34 6.54 -10.40
C ALA A 65 3.66 7.26 -10.11
N SER A 66 3.73 8.04 -9.02
CA SER A 66 4.96 8.72 -8.57
C SER A 66 5.78 7.91 -7.57
N ARG A 67 5.18 6.91 -6.90
CA ARG A 67 5.82 6.10 -5.85
C ARG A 67 6.33 4.75 -6.36
N LEU A 68 5.65 4.14 -7.33
CA LEU A 68 6.00 2.84 -7.89
C LEU A 68 6.66 2.99 -9.28
N PRO A 69 7.40 1.98 -9.75
CA PRO A 69 7.83 1.92 -11.14
C PRO A 69 6.64 2.09 -12.08
N PHE A 70 6.73 3.04 -13.01
CA PHE A 70 5.59 3.51 -13.81
C PHE A 70 4.82 2.36 -14.48
N ASN A 71 5.52 1.41 -15.12
CA ASN A 71 4.88 0.28 -15.79
C ASN A 71 4.10 -0.63 -14.82
N ALA A 72 4.66 -0.89 -13.64
CA ALA A 72 3.99 -1.68 -12.62
C ALA A 72 2.80 -0.92 -12.02
N ALA A 73 2.97 0.40 -11.78
CA ALA A 73 1.88 1.25 -11.31
C ALA A 73 0.70 1.23 -12.30
N MET A 74 0.97 1.45 -13.59
CA MET A 74 -0.05 1.44 -14.63
C MET A 74 -0.71 0.07 -14.79
N ASP A 75 0.06 -1.02 -14.67
CA ASP A 75 -0.50 -2.37 -14.70
C ASP A 75 -1.54 -2.56 -13.59
N HIS A 76 -1.17 -2.31 -12.34
CA HIS A 76 -2.08 -2.50 -11.20
C HIS A 76 -3.23 -1.49 -11.18
N LEU A 77 -2.98 -0.24 -11.60
CA LEU A 77 -4.01 0.80 -11.66
C LEU A 77 -5.04 0.52 -12.75
N LEU A 78 -4.64 0.03 -13.94
CA LEU A 78 -5.53 -0.14 -15.09
C LEU A 78 -6.15 -1.53 -15.19
N THR A 79 -5.52 -2.56 -14.63
CA THR A 79 -5.98 -3.96 -14.77
C THR A 79 -6.68 -4.52 -13.54
N HIS A 80 -6.66 -3.78 -12.42
CA HIS A 80 -7.11 -4.27 -11.12
C HIS A 80 -6.35 -5.51 -10.59
N ARG A 81 -5.21 -5.88 -11.19
CA ARG A 81 -4.47 -7.07 -10.74
C ARG A 81 -4.02 -6.95 -9.30
N GLU A 82 -4.41 -7.95 -8.50
CA GLU A 82 -3.95 -8.11 -7.13
C GLU A 82 -2.46 -8.42 -7.08
N PHE A 83 -1.79 -8.00 -6.01
CA PHE A 83 -0.43 -8.42 -5.75
C PHE A 83 -0.16 -8.59 -4.25
N SER A 84 0.81 -9.44 -3.93
CA SER A 84 1.13 -9.82 -2.55
C SER A 84 1.86 -8.72 -1.79
N ALA A 85 1.90 -8.86 -0.46
CA ALA A 85 2.73 -8.06 0.44
C ALA A 85 4.19 -8.00 -0.04
N GLN A 86 4.75 -9.14 -0.42
CA GLN A 86 6.12 -9.26 -0.92
C GLN A 86 6.32 -8.46 -2.20
N ARG A 87 5.39 -8.56 -3.15
CA ARG A 87 5.45 -7.77 -4.37
C ARG A 87 5.33 -6.27 -4.07
N GLY A 88 4.52 -5.88 -3.09
CA GLY A 88 4.44 -4.49 -2.64
C GLY A 88 5.74 -3.98 -2.04
N TYR A 89 6.49 -4.82 -1.34
CA TYR A 89 7.83 -4.48 -0.86
C TYR A 89 8.83 -4.31 -2.01
N GLU A 90 8.85 -5.24 -2.97
CA GLU A 90 9.72 -5.16 -4.17
C GLU A 90 9.46 -3.91 -5.01
N LEU A 91 8.19 -3.50 -5.12
CA LEU A 91 7.77 -2.32 -5.87
C LEU A 91 8.02 -1.00 -5.11
N GLY A 92 8.51 -1.06 -3.86
CA GLY A 92 8.74 0.11 -3.01
C GLY A 92 7.47 0.72 -2.40
N LEU A 93 6.33 0.04 -2.50
CA LEU A 93 5.08 0.45 -1.86
C LEU A 93 5.11 0.21 -0.36
N ALA A 94 5.71 -0.91 0.08
CA ALA A 94 5.90 -1.25 1.48
C ALA A 94 7.37 -1.11 1.90
N SER A 95 7.60 -0.59 3.10
CA SER A 95 8.94 -0.48 3.70
C SER A 95 9.35 -1.74 4.45
N GLU A 96 8.38 -2.50 4.97
CA GLU A 96 8.61 -3.72 5.74
C GLU A 96 7.41 -4.67 5.60
N VAL A 97 7.71 -5.97 5.53
CA VAL A 97 6.73 -7.05 5.62
C VAL A 97 6.94 -7.78 6.95
N VAL A 98 5.89 -7.92 7.74
CA VAL A 98 5.93 -8.55 9.08
C VAL A 98 5.09 -9.82 9.13
N PRO A 99 5.46 -10.83 9.94
CA PRO A 99 4.62 -11.99 10.19
C PRO A 99 3.30 -11.57 10.87
N ALA A 100 2.23 -12.34 10.59
CA ALA A 100 0.86 -12.07 11.05
C ALA A 100 0.68 -12.18 12.56
#